data_AF-A0A387FWM6-F1
#
_entry.id   AF-A0A387FWM6-F1
#
_cell.length_a   1.000
_cell.length_b   1.000
_cell.length_c   1.000
_cell.angle_alpha   90.00
_cell.angle_beta   90.00
_cell.angle_gamma   90.00
#
_symmetry.space_group_name_H-M   'P 1'
#
loop_
_entity.id
_entity.type
_entity.pdbx_description
1 polymer ?
#
loop_
_entity_poly.entity_id
_entity_poly.type
_entity_poly.pdbx_seq_one_letter_code
_entity_poly.pdbx_strand_id
1 'polypeptide(L)'
;MAQIEPTGNAKSASAKAIWKISGTVLALLALSAFVSRAPTTFTGTLPLVSLPLNLNVVYLIVFGPPAAVIVSVVIWYLSRQLKVPVASDIGQLPLAVIFVLITALTAFLSLQYFVVLAPAGHCSDGGGFSLLFNNLDGTTQINHCMSGTEEINKAAPFYMYPQAAESWGMIIWPILTGGLLYRAWTSIGRKTL
;
A
#
# COMPACT_ATOMS: atom_id res chain seq x y z
N MET A 1 23.06 -24.53 -26.10
CA MET A 1 22.33 -24.22 -24.86
C MET A 1 20.84 -24.34 -25.13
N ALA A 2 20.19 -25.40 -24.64
CA ALA A 2 18.76 -25.60 -24.84
C ALA A 2 17.98 -24.56 -24.02
N GLN A 3 17.20 -23.71 -24.69
CA GLN A 3 16.20 -22.89 -24.01
C GLN A 3 15.09 -23.82 -23.55
N ILE A 4 15.02 -24.07 -22.24
CA ILE A 4 13.90 -24.75 -21.60
C ILE A 4 12.72 -23.77 -21.69
N GLU A 5 11.87 -23.94 -22.70
CA GLU A 5 10.62 -23.19 -22.76
C GLU A 5 9.74 -23.60 -21.57
N PRO A 6 9.31 -22.64 -20.73
CA PRO A 6 8.32 -22.96 -19.70
C PRO A 6 7.04 -23.42 -20.39
N THR A 7 6.51 -24.55 -19.92
CA THR A 7 5.29 -25.19 -20.43
C THR A 7 4.10 -24.21 -20.39
N GLY A 8 3.17 -24.32 -21.35
CA GLY A 8 2.03 -23.41 -21.50
C GLY A 8 1.18 -23.18 -20.24
N ASN A 9 1.21 -24.12 -19.29
CA ASN A 9 0.53 -24.03 -17.99
C ASN A 9 1.09 -22.92 -17.09
N ALA A 10 2.40 -22.67 -17.10
CA ALA A 10 3.03 -21.62 -16.28
C ALA A 10 2.72 -20.20 -16.78
N LYS A 11 2.37 -20.08 -18.06
CA LYS A 11 2.12 -18.80 -18.76
C LYS A 11 0.73 -18.24 -18.40
N SER A 12 -0.31 -19.07 -18.46
CA SER A 12 -1.67 -18.72 -18.00
C SER A 12 -1.73 -18.43 -16.49
N ALA A 13 -0.95 -19.18 -15.70
CA ALA A 13 -0.86 -18.98 -14.25
C ALA A 13 -0.35 -17.57 -13.88
N SER A 14 0.58 -16.99 -14.64
CA SER A 14 1.17 -15.68 -14.36
C SER A 14 0.19 -14.52 -14.59
N ALA A 15 -0.62 -14.58 -15.65
CA ALA A 15 -1.67 -13.59 -15.92
C ALA A 15 -2.77 -13.64 -14.85
N LYS A 16 -3.21 -14.86 -14.49
CA LYS A 16 -4.17 -15.08 -13.41
C LYS A 16 -3.62 -14.63 -12.05
N ALA A 17 -2.32 -14.80 -11.81
CA ALA A 17 -1.66 -14.32 -10.60
C ALA A 17 -1.66 -12.79 -10.52
N ILE A 18 -1.29 -12.08 -11.59
CA ILE A 18 -1.32 -10.61 -11.62
C ILE A 18 -2.72 -10.10 -11.29
N TRP A 19 -3.75 -10.68 -11.91
CA TRP A 19 -5.14 -10.28 -11.65
C TRP A 19 -5.57 -10.53 -10.21
N LYS A 20 -5.29 -11.72 -9.68
CA LYS A 20 -5.58 -12.06 -8.28
C LYS A 20 -4.87 -11.13 -7.31
N ILE A 21 -3.55 -10.95 -7.49
CA ILE A 21 -2.73 -10.08 -6.63
C ILE A 21 -3.26 -8.65 -6.68
N SER A 22 -3.55 -8.12 -7.87
CA SER A 22 -4.04 -6.76 -8.05
C SER A 22 -5.41 -6.56 -7.39
N GLY A 23 -6.33 -7.51 -7.57
CA GLY A 23 -7.64 -7.49 -6.92
C GLY A 23 -7.53 -7.58 -5.38
N THR A 24 -6.67 -8.45 -4.87
CA THR A 24 -6.42 -8.59 -3.43
C THR A 24 -5.82 -7.32 -2.84
N VAL A 25 -4.80 -6.73 -3.47
CA VAL A 25 -4.20 -5.48 -3.00
C VAL A 25 -5.20 -4.33 -3.05
N LEU A 26 -6.00 -4.22 -4.11
CA LEU A 26 -7.04 -3.22 -4.20
C LEU A 26 -8.02 -3.33 -3.02
N ALA A 27 -8.49 -4.54 -2.73
CA ALA A 27 -9.39 -4.79 -1.61
C ALA A 27 -8.75 -4.47 -0.25
N LEU A 28 -7.49 -4.87 -0.04
CA LEU A 28 -6.76 -4.58 1.20
C LEU A 28 -6.49 -3.08 1.39
N LEU A 29 -6.15 -2.35 0.33
CA LEU A 29 -5.97 -0.90 0.38
C LEU A 29 -7.28 -0.17 0.63
N ALA A 30 -8.37 -0.61 -0.01
CA ALA A 30 -9.70 -0.04 0.23
C ALA A 30 -10.17 -0.28 1.66
N LEU A 31 -9.97 -1.49 2.19
CA LEU A 31 -10.25 -1.81 3.58
C LEU A 31 -9.40 -0.97 4.53
N SER A 32 -8.09 -0.84 4.25
CA SER A 32 -7.17 -0.04 5.06
C SER A 32 -7.61 1.43 5.09
N ALA A 33 -7.96 1.99 3.93
CA ALA A 33 -8.45 3.36 3.79
C ALA A 33 -9.80 3.60 4.49
N PHE A 34 -10.65 2.58 4.56
CA PHE A 34 -11.92 2.64 5.27
C PHE A 34 -11.73 2.57 6.78
N VAL A 35 -10.96 1.59 7.26
CA VAL A 35 -10.65 1.40 8.69
C VAL A 35 -9.87 2.60 9.24
N SER A 36 -9.00 3.21 8.45
CA SER A 36 -8.26 4.45 8.80
C SER A 36 -9.11 5.68 9.04
N ARG A 37 -10.38 5.67 8.66
CA ARG A 37 -11.31 6.76 8.96
C ARG A 37 -12.24 6.51 10.14
N ALA A 38 -12.32 5.28 10.64
CA ALA A 38 -13.20 4.95 11.76
C ALA A 38 -12.33 4.60 12.98
N PRO A 39 -12.54 5.24 14.15
CA PRO A 39 -11.85 4.87 15.39
C PRO A 39 -12.37 3.50 15.83
N THR A 40 -11.83 2.44 15.23
CA THR A 40 -12.25 1.06 15.46
C THR A 40 -11.06 0.31 16.05
N THR A 41 -11.06 0.15 17.36
CA THR A 41 -10.26 -0.89 18.02
C THR A 41 -10.97 -2.22 17.80
N PHE A 42 -10.46 -3.06 16.91
CA PHE A 42 -10.89 -4.46 16.86
C PHE A 42 -10.10 -5.25 17.91
N THR A 43 -10.66 -5.38 19.11
CA THR A 43 -10.19 -6.37 20.10
C THR A 43 -10.90 -7.68 19.84
N GLY A 44 -10.36 -8.48 18.93
CA GLY A 44 -10.88 -9.82 18.65
C GLY A 44 -9.76 -10.80 18.29
N THR A 45 -9.96 -12.06 18.65
CA THR A 45 -9.08 -13.18 18.25
C THR A 45 -9.46 -13.63 16.84
N LEU A 46 -8.51 -13.63 15.91
CA LEU A 46 -8.70 -14.29 14.61
C LEU A 46 -8.99 -15.78 14.84
N PRO A 47 -10.05 -16.36 14.24
CA PRO A 47 -10.43 -17.75 14.50
C PRO A 47 -9.41 -18.78 13.99
N LEU A 48 -8.42 -18.37 13.19
CA LEU A 48 -7.38 -19.24 12.62
C LEU A 48 -6.05 -19.20 13.38
N VAL A 49 -5.80 -18.14 14.15
CA VAL A 49 -4.56 -17.96 14.90
C VAL A 49 -4.97 -17.18 16.14
N SER A 50 -4.91 -17.81 17.33
CA SER A 50 -5.27 -17.23 18.62
C SER A 50 -4.32 -16.10 19.07
N LEU A 51 -3.85 -15.26 18.14
CA LEU A 51 -3.14 -14.03 18.41
C LEU A 51 -4.17 -12.91 18.66
N PRO A 52 -4.01 -12.12 19.73
CA PRO A 52 -4.74 -10.87 19.87
C PRO A 52 -4.27 -9.93 18.76
N LEU A 53 -5.13 -9.70 17.76
CA LEU A 53 -4.82 -8.80 16.67
C LEU A 53 -5.20 -7.39 17.11
N ASN A 54 -4.30 -6.73 17.84
CA ASN A 54 -4.45 -5.30 18.13
C ASN A 54 -4.07 -4.52 16.86
N LEU A 55 -4.97 -4.55 15.87
CA LEU A 55 -4.73 -3.99 14.55
C LEU A 55 -4.84 -2.48 14.63
N ASN A 56 -3.74 -1.85 15.04
CA ASN A 56 -3.69 -0.42 15.18
C ASN A 56 -3.64 0.21 13.79
N VAL A 57 -4.63 1.05 13.54
CA VAL A 57 -4.87 1.71 12.28
C VAL A 57 -3.71 2.59 11.80
N VAL A 58 -2.89 3.08 12.73
CA VAL A 58 -1.66 3.82 12.45
C VAL A 58 -0.68 2.96 11.63
N TYR A 59 -0.58 1.65 11.90
CA TYR A 59 0.28 0.76 11.10
C TYR A 59 -0.22 0.64 9.65
N LEU A 60 -1.53 0.67 9.41
CA LEU A 60 -2.07 0.59 8.06
C LEU A 60 -1.73 1.85 7.25
N ILE A 61 -1.78 3.02 7.89
CA ILE A 61 -1.45 4.30 7.27
C ILE A 61 0.05 4.39 7.00
N VAL A 62 0.90 3.97 7.94
CA VAL A 62 2.37 4.05 7.83
C VAL A 62 2.93 2.98 6.88
N PHE A 63 2.52 1.71 7.03
CA PHE A 63 3.12 0.60 6.28
C PHE A 63 2.33 0.23 5.01
N GLY A 64 1.10 0.70 4.85
CA GLY A 64 0.28 0.46 3.65
C GLY A 64 0.95 0.95 2.36
N PRO A 65 1.37 2.23 2.28
CA PRO A 65 2.05 2.76 1.09
C PRO A 65 3.33 2.01 0.67
N PRO A 66 4.31 1.73 1.55
CA PRO A 66 5.48 0.96 1.16
C PRO A 66 5.13 -0.49 0.76
N ALA A 67 4.13 -1.12 1.40
CA ALA A 67 3.64 -2.44 0.98
C ALA A 67 3.05 -2.41 -0.45
N ALA A 68 2.32 -1.36 -0.81
CA ALA A 68 1.79 -1.18 -2.18
C ALA A 68 2.92 -1.08 -3.23
N VAL A 69 4.03 -0.40 -2.89
CA VAL A 69 5.22 -0.33 -3.76
C VAL A 69 5.83 -1.72 -3.95
N ILE A 70 6.02 -2.48 -2.88
CA ILE A 70 6.58 -3.85 -2.94
C ILE A 70 5.73 -4.73 -3.85
N VAL A 71 4.41 -4.72 -3.69
CA VAL A 71 3.54 -5.53 -4.55
C VAL A 71 3.56 -5.01 -5.99
N SER A 72 3.67 -3.71 -6.21
CA SER A 72 3.81 -3.14 -7.56
C SER A 72 5.11 -3.57 -8.24
N VAL A 73 6.21 -3.74 -7.49
CA VAL A 73 7.46 -4.35 -8.01
C VAL A 73 7.21 -5.79 -8.43
N VAL A 74 6.50 -6.58 -7.62
CA VAL A 74 6.17 -7.97 -7.95
C VAL A 74 5.30 -8.05 -9.20
N ILE A 75 4.25 -7.23 -9.31
CA ILE A 75 3.38 -7.14 -10.48
C ILE A 75 4.19 -6.76 -11.72
N TRP A 76 5.05 -5.74 -11.61
CA TRP A 76 5.92 -5.35 -12.71
C TRP A 76 6.89 -6.47 -13.12
N TYR A 77 7.52 -7.15 -12.18
CA TYR A 77 8.40 -8.28 -12.47
C TYR A 77 7.66 -9.40 -13.21
N LEU A 78 6.49 -9.82 -12.72
CA LEU A 78 5.64 -10.84 -13.37
C LEU A 78 5.21 -10.39 -14.77
N SER A 79 4.89 -9.10 -14.95
CA SER A 79 4.49 -8.53 -16.25
C SER A 79 5.59 -8.60 -17.31
N ARG A 80 6.86 -8.55 -16.89
CA ARG A 80 8.00 -8.69 -17.80
C ARG A 80 8.18 -10.13 -18.28
N GLN A 81 7.83 -11.10 -17.45
CA GLN A 81 7.94 -12.53 -17.76
C GLN A 81 6.79 -13.07 -18.63
N LEU A 82 5.65 -12.38 -18.68
CA LEU A 82 4.55 -12.72 -19.59
C LEU A 82 5.02 -12.66 -21.05
N LYS A 83 4.93 -13.74 -21.83
CA LYS A 83 5.19 -13.73 -23.28
C LYS A 83 3.92 -13.77 -24.13
N VAL A 84 2.76 -13.91 -23.48
CA VAL A 84 1.45 -14.03 -24.12
C VAL A 84 0.61 -12.80 -23.79
N PRO A 85 -0.14 -12.24 -24.74
CA PRO A 85 -1.07 -11.16 -24.46
C PRO A 85 -2.11 -11.56 -23.41
N VAL A 86 -2.23 -10.73 -22.36
CA VAL A 86 -3.26 -10.88 -21.32
C VAL A 86 -4.68 -10.74 -21.89
N ALA A 87 -4.81 -10.24 -23.13
CA ALA A 87 -6.08 -10.01 -23.80
C ALA A 87 -6.92 -11.26 -24.10
N SER A 88 -6.40 -12.49 -24.00
CA SER A 88 -7.20 -13.66 -24.36
C SER A 88 -8.21 -14.10 -23.29
N ASP A 89 -7.99 -13.78 -22.00
CA ASP A 89 -8.87 -14.25 -20.91
C ASP A 89 -9.34 -13.13 -19.97
N ILE A 90 -8.60 -12.03 -19.83
CA ILE A 90 -8.95 -10.99 -18.87
C ILE A 90 -8.66 -9.61 -19.47
N GLY A 91 -9.72 -8.84 -19.72
CA GLY A 91 -9.65 -7.59 -20.45
C GLY A 91 -8.58 -6.63 -19.90
N GLN A 92 -7.84 -6.00 -20.83
CA GLN A 92 -6.84 -5.00 -20.50
C GLN A 92 -7.47 -3.82 -19.75
N LEU A 93 -8.57 -3.23 -20.24
CA LEU A 93 -9.17 -2.03 -19.66
C LEU A 93 -9.52 -2.17 -18.16
N PRO A 94 -10.19 -3.24 -17.69
CA PRO A 94 -10.41 -3.45 -16.25
C PRO A 94 -9.13 -3.50 -15.41
N LEU A 95 -8.03 -4.06 -15.93
CA LEU A 95 -6.75 -4.10 -15.22
C LEU A 95 -6.12 -2.70 -15.08
N ALA A 96 -6.22 -1.86 -16.11
CA ALA A 96 -5.79 -0.47 -16.03
C ALA A 96 -6.57 0.31 -14.96
N VAL A 97 -7.90 0.12 -14.90
CA VAL A 97 -8.74 0.73 -13.87
C VAL A 97 -8.28 0.30 -12.47
N ILE A 98 -8.02 -1.00 -12.27
CA ILE A 98 -7.50 -1.51 -10.99
C ILE A 98 -6.17 -0.85 -10.62
N PHE A 99 -5.25 -0.70 -11.56
CA PHE A 99 -3.95 -0.06 -11.30
C PHE A 99 -4.07 1.41 -10.91
N VAL A 100 -4.98 2.14 -11.57
CA VAL A 100 -5.30 3.53 -11.21
C VAL A 100 -5.87 3.59 -9.80
N LEU A 101 -6.82 2.72 -9.46
CA LEU A 101 -7.42 2.68 -8.13
C LEU A 101 -6.40 2.32 -7.03
N ILE A 102 -5.50 1.36 -7.27
CA ILE A 102 -4.40 1.04 -6.35
C ILE A 102 -3.53 2.28 -6.10
N THR A 103 -3.16 2.99 -7.16
CA THR A 103 -2.35 4.21 -7.06
C THR A 103 -3.08 5.30 -6.28
N ALA A 104 -4.36 5.53 -6.58
CA ALA A 104 -5.19 6.51 -5.90
C ALA A 104 -5.38 6.20 -4.41
N LEU A 105 -5.65 4.94 -4.05
CA LEU A 105 -5.78 4.52 -2.65
C LEU A 105 -4.45 4.60 -1.90
N THR A 106 -3.34 4.29 -2.56
CA THR A 106 -1.99 4.47 -1.99
C THR A 106 -1.72 5.95 -1.68
N ALA A 107 -2.08 6.85 -2.62
CA ALA A 107 -1.97 8.29 -2.40
C ALA A 107 -2.92 8.77 -1.29
N PHE A 108 -4.13 8.22 -1.21
CA PHE A 108 -5.09 8.54 -0.17
C PHE A 108 -4.60 8.12 1.23
N LEU A 109 -4.03 6.92 1.38
CA LEU A 109 -3.40 6.49 2.65
C LEU A 109 -2.21 7.37 3.00
N SER A 110 -1.38 7.71 2.01
CA SER A 110 -0.25 8.63 2.22
C SER A 110 -0.70 10.02 2.63
N LEU A 111 -1.83 10.50 2.11
CA LEU A 111 -2.43 11.77 2.55
C LEU A 111 -2.96 11.68 3.99
N GLN A 112 -3.57 10.55 4.37
CA GLN A 112 -4.03 10.34 5.74
C GLN A 112 -2.90 10.38 6.76
N TYR A 113 -1.68 9.96 6.38
CA TYR A 113 -0.50 10.15 7.23
C TYR A 113 -0.32 11.61 7.63
N PHE A 114 -0.51 12.57 6.72
CA PHE A 114 -0.33 13.99 7.03
C PHE A 114 -1.52 14.65 7.70
N VAL A 115 -2.74 14.15 7.44
CA VAL A 115 -3.98 14.79 7.89
C VAL A 115 -4.44 14.26 9.23
N VAL A 116 -4.20 12.98 9.50
CA VAL A 116 -4.79 12.27 10.64
C VAL A 116 -3.74 11.85 11.66
N LEU A 117 -2.48 11.71 11.25
CA LEU A 117 -1.39 11.40 12.16
C LEU A 117 -0.61 12.66 12.52
N ALA A 118 -0.22 12.75 13.78
CA ALA A 118 0.70 13.76 14.25
C ALA A 118 1.60 13.19 15.36
N PRO A 119 2.75 13.82 15.64
CA PRO A 119 3.50 13.57 16.85
C PRO A 119 2.63 13.69 18.11
N ALA A 120 2.90 12.82 19.09
CA ALA A 120 2.26 12.92 20.39
C ALA A 120 2.39 14.33 20.98
N GLY A 121 1.26 14.90 21.44
CA GLY A 121 1.20 16.28 21.94
C GLY A 121 0.94 17.35 20.88
N HIS A 122 0.95 17.02 19.59
CA HIS A 122 0.82 17.97 18.47
C HIS A 122 -0.44 17.79 17.61
N CYS A 123 -1.46 17.07 18.12
CA CYS A 123 -2.73 16.91 17.41
C CYS A 123 -3.52 18.22 17.26
N SER A 124 -3.29 19.23 18.12
CA SER A 124 -3.91 20.56 18.02
C SER A 124 -3.33 21.41 16.88
N ASP A 125 -2.10 21.11 16.45
CA ASP A 125 -1.31 21.98 15.58
C ASP A 125 -1.39 21.56 14.10
N GLY A 126 -2.24 20.57 13.77
CA GLY A 126 -2.39 20.04 12.39
C GLY A 126 -1.15 19.29 11.87
N GLY A 127 -0.36 18.73 12.79
CA GLY A 127 1.07 18.46 12.61
C GLY A 127 1.49 17.15 11.94
N GLY A 128 1.22 16.98 10.64
CA GLY A 128 1.94 16.00 9.82
C GLY A 128 2.93 16.64 8.83
N PHE A 129 2.52 17.75 8.20
CA PHE A 129 3.29 18.38 7.12
C PHE A 129 4.58 19.06 7.59
N SER A 130 4.64 19.52 8.84
CA SER A 130 5.84 20.14 9.40
C SER A 130 7.03 19.16 9.44
N LEU A 131 6.76 17.86 9.52
CA LEU A 131 7.77 16.80 9.51
C LEU A 131 8.48 16.66 8.16
N LEU A 132 7.95 17.22 7.06
CA LEU A 132 8.66 17.23 5.78
C LEU A 132 9.99 17.97 5.84
N PHE A 133 10.12 18.94 6.75
CA PHE A 133 11.27 19.82 6.84
C PHE A 133 11.93 19.82 8.22
N ASN A 134 11.27 19.25 9.23
CA ASN A 134 11.76 19.24 10.61
C ASN A 134 11.81 17.81 11.14
N ASN A 135 12.85 17.50 11.91
CA ASN A 135 12.91 16.29 12.71
C ASN A 135 12.66 16.66 14.17
N LEU A 136 11.95 15.80 14.89
CA LEU A 136 11.75 15.94 16.31
C LEU A 136 12.87 15.23 17.07
N ASP A 137 13.22 15.75 18.25
CA ASP A 137 14.21 15.15 19.12
C ASP A 137 13.68 13.82 19.71
N GLY A 138 14.43 12.74 19.46
CA GLY A 138 14.16 11.42 20.02
C GLY A 138 13.09 10.58 19.30
N THR A 139 12.72 9.46 19.93
CA THR A 139 11.69 8.54 19.44
C THR A 139 10.31 9.07 19.81
N THR A 140 9.71 9.88 18.95
CA THR A 140 8.35 10.40 19.16
C THR A 140 7.30 9.38 18.69
N GLN A 141 6.30 9.11 19.54
CA GLN A 141 5.19 8.24 19.19
C GLN A 141 4.25 8.93 18.20
N ILE A 142 3.69 8.15 17.28
CA ILE A 142 2.69 8.61 16.31
C ILE A 142 1.32 8.55 16.96
N ASN A 143 0.59 9.66 17.02
CA ASN A 143 -0.79 9.69 17.48
C ASN A 143 -1.74 9.85 16.30
N HIS A 144 -2.84 9.11 16.35
CA HIS A 144 -4.02 9.33 15.53
C HIS A 144 -4.87 10.44 16.16
N CYS A 145 -5.12 11.51 15.43
CA CYS A 145 -5.68 12.76 15.97
C CYS A 145 -7.20 12.90 15.84
N MET A 146 -7.92 11.82 15.54
CA MET A 146 -9.39 11.80 15.60
C MET A 146 -9.90 11.57 17.03
N SER A 147 -11.13 12.00 17.33
CA SER A 147 -11.76 11.79 18.63
C SER A 147 -11.91 10.29 18.98
N GLY A 148 -11.77 9.95 20.27
CA GLY A 148 -11.97 8.58 20.78
C GLY A 148 -10.85 7.59 20.46
N THR A 149 -9.64 8.07 20.15
CA THR A 149 -8.50 7.23 19.71
C THR A 149 -7.43 7.03 20.78
N GLU A 150 -7.67 7.47 22.02
CA GLU A 150 -6.72 7.41 23.13
C GLU A 150 -6.20 5.99 23.39
N GLU A 151 -7.08 4.98 23.33
CA GLU A 151 -6.69 3.57 23.49
C GLU A 151 -5.87 3.03 22.30
N ILE A 152 -6.12 3.52 21.07
CA ILE A 152 -5.37 3.14 19.87
C ILE A 152 -3.95 3.72 19.94
N ASN A 153 -3.82 4.95 20.42
CA ASN A 153 -2.55 5.67 20.48
C ASN A 153 -1.57 5.05 21.47
N LYS A 154 -2.03 4.37 22.52
CA LYS A 154 -1.17 3.66 23.47
C LYS A 154 -0.27 2.61 22.80
N ALA A 155 -0.76 1.96 21.75
CA ALA A 155 -0.04 0.91 21.03
C ALA A 155 0.51 1.37 19.67
N ALA A 156 0.53 2.69 19.41
CA ALA A 156 0.96 3.22 18.13
C ALA A 156 2.47 3.13 17.95
N PRO A 157 2.95 2.94 16.70
CA PRO A 157 4.36 2.92 16.40
C PRO A 157 5.00 4.28 16.67
N PHE A 158 6.33 4.27 16.80
CA PHE A 158 7.15 5.47 16.80
C PHE A 158 7.48 5.88 15.36
N TYR A 159 7.66 7.17 15.13
CA TYR A 159 8.24 7.63 13.87
C TYR A 159 9.65 7.04 13.70
N MET A 160 10.00 6.70 12.46
CA MET A 160 11.35 6.31 12.09
C MET A 160 12.21 7.56 11.97
N TYR A 161 13.32 7.61 12.72
CA TYR A 161 14.28 8.70 12.58
C TYR A 161 15.18 8.47 11.35
N PRO A 162 15.37 9.48 10.48
CA PRO A 162 14.79 10.84 10.54
C PRO A 162 13.34 10.89 10.04
N GLN A 163 12.45 11.54 10.79
CA GLN A 163 11.00 11.63 10.50
C GLN A 163 10.72 12.35 9.18
N ALA A 164 11.64 13.23 8.77
CA ALA A 164 11.60 13.85 7.45
C ALA A 164 11.73 12.84 6.32
N ALA A 165 12.59 11.83 6.45
CA ALA A 165 12.71 10.79 5.43
C ALA A 165 11.45 9.93 5.34
N GLU A 166 10.84 9.58 6.49
CA GLU A 166 9.56 8.87 6.50
C GLU A 166 8.46 9.68 5.81
N SER A 167 8.36 10.97 6.13
CA SER A 167 7.36 11.88 5.57
C SER A 167 7.54 12.09 4.06
N TRP A 168 8.77 12.30 3.59
CA TRP A 168 9.07 12.34 2.15
C TRP A 168 8.77 11.00 1.48
N GLY A 169 9.01 9.89 2.18
CA GLY A 169 8.61 8.55 1.75
C GLY A 169 7.13 8.50 1.39
N MET A 170 6.25 9.02 2.24
CA MET A 170 4.80 9.04 1.98
C MET A 170 4.42 9.83 0.71
N ILE A 171 5.21 10.84 0.31
CA ILE A 171 5.01 11.52 -0.97
C ILE A 171 5.50 10.65 -2.15
N ILE A 172 6.63 9.97 -1.97
CA ILE A 172 7.31 9.19 -3.01
C ILE A 172 6.58 7.86 -3.30
N TRP A 173 6.05 7.18 -2.29
CA TRP A 173 5.40 5.87 -2.42
C TRP A 173 4.26 5.79 -3.46
N PRO A 174 3.28 6.71 -3.49
CA PRO A 174 2.25 6.69 -4.53
C PRO A 174 2.81 6.95 -5.93
N ILE A 175 3.86 7.78 -6.06
CA ILE A 175 4.52 8.06 -7.34
C ILE A 175 5.21 6.79 -7.85
N LEU A 176 5.96 6.09 -6.99
CA LEU A 176 6.61 4.83 -7.35
C LEU A 176 5.60 3.74 -7.70
N THR A 177 4.52 3.62 -6.91
CA THR A 177 3.42 2.69 -7.16
C THR A 177 2.83 2.92 -8.55
N GLY A 178 2.42 4.16 -8.85
CA GLY A 178 1.85 4.51 -10.17
C GLY A 178 2.84 4.27 -11.31
N GLY A 179 4.10 4.66 -11.15
CA GLY A 179 5.15 4.45 -12.15
C GLY A 179 5.42 2.98 -12.46
N LEU A 180 5.47 2.13 -11.42
CA LEU A 180 5.67 0.68 -11.56
C LEU A 180 4.46 0.00 -12.22
N LEU A 181 3.24 0.35 -11.80
CA LEU A 181 2.02 -0.21 -12.40
C LEU A 181 1.82 0.25 -13.84
N TYR A 182 2.18 1.49 -14.17
CA TYR A 182 2.21 1.98 -15.56
C TYR A 182 3.24 1.22 -16.41
N ARG A 183 4.43 0.96 -15.87
CA ARG A 183 5.43 0.10 -16.53
C ARG A 183 4.95 -1.34 -16.71
N ALA A 184 4.23 -1.88 -15.72
CA ALA A 184 3.64 -3.21 -15.81
C ALA A 184 2.57 -3.26 -16.92
N TRP A 185 1.69 -2.26 -16.93
CA TRP A 185 0.66 -2.08 -17.95
C TRP A 185 1.23 -2.02 -19.37
N THR A 186 2.23 -1.16 -19.59
CA THR A 186 2.86 -1.04 -20.92
C THR A 186 3.63 -2.30 -21.33
N SER A 187 4.24 -3.03 -20.39
CA SER A 187 4.87 -4.33 -20.65
C SER A 187 3.86 -5.39 -21.10
N ILE A 188 2.64 -5.33 -20.57
CA ILE A 188 1.53 -6.21 -20.98
C ILE A 188 0.99 -5.79 -22.35
N GLY A 189 0.72 -4.49 -22.54
CA GLY A 189 0.16 -3.94 -23.77
C GLY A 189 1.04 -4.15 -25.02
N ARG A 190 2.36 -3.92 -24.91
CA ARG A 190 3.30 -4.12 -26.03
C ARG A 190 3.41 -5.55 -26.55
N LYS A 191 2.96 -6.54 -25.77
CA LYS A 191 3.00 -7.97 -26.17
C LYS A 191 1.70 -8.44 -26.80
N THR A 192 0.77 -7.50 -27.03
CA THR A 192 -0.58 -7.74 -27.53
C THR A 192 -0.85 -7.08 -28.89
N LEU A 193 0.06 -6.22 -29.32
CA LEU A 193 0.17 -5.67 -30.67
C LEU A 193 1.24 -6.45 -31.43
#